data_AF-A0A9D5VJL9-F1
#
_entry.id   AF-A0A9D5VJL9-F1
#
_cell.length_a   1.000
_cell.length_b   1.000
_cell.length_c   1.000
_cell.angle_alpha   90.00
_cell.angle_beta   90.00
_cell.angle_gamma   90.00
#
_symmetry.space_group_name_H-M   'P 1'
#
loop_
_entity.id
_entity.type
_entity.pdbx_description
1 polymer ?
#
loop_
_entity_poly.entity_id
_entity_poly.type
_entity_poly.pdbx_seq_one_letter_code
_entity_poly.pdbx_strand_id
1 'polypeptide(L)'
;MKSNQKASTISILYLGKDNAFFGRIVQTYQKNFSLPKNPISNQQQENVDITIKMTNPFKNKSLHAFFSHWSYNIFPHILYVDFDIIASDCCSEEELFATLLSLKKHFLFKHCFIVGVFDNEELLERYSSVLSHGVNFTLLKQSIEQLAFIDINYIVFEQKIAYPQMATASGLSFLCDVHSAVKLISITPDKIDIETDLAIDSNQRMIKFSSPFLSEYLNTQCKFSAVNYRKAYFHHSCRATMSLPYPEPWDEVCADSLSKDTIETWIASKSDDLLVAATSVIIIDSNPAHLVDIVKIQIHSNFSIEYSPLFRSRLDIVALTKPQIIVFNLDTSLNDFDSHNSNAKPIENIFFFPEDQTIISDGKSDYFITNYDQRMQNGMSSLSAVIQEAKLLSHEPLIIIFNAPSTSSAYQKSYNYNKITAHPKQLNYLTLKNALDIYQQKIKPHNQLFSCYDPNSYADFKFTITITSISEHTITFLSPFELPKVTTIKLNIPKTVLISTIEPTRELMPIPQKYHYMGVVHGASEEIISSLRVFVNALLIEEVHSPKQAYKPSEKITPKEKNLSPPMPITIVPSYNEDPSEIPTSMKSRFVLKNSISKYFKRSKF
;
A
#
# COMPACT_ATOMS: atom_id res chain seq x y z
N MET A 1 -34.91 -1.14 -29.85
CA MET A 1 -33.79 -0.18 -29.68
C MET A 1 -32.49 -0.98 -29.65
N LYS A 2 -31.64 -0.87 -30.68
CA LYS A 2 -30.28 -1.44 -30.61
C LYS A 2 -29.46 -0.50 -29.72
N SER A 3 -29.06 -0.94 -28.54
CA SER A 3 -28.09 -0.20 -27.73
C SER A 3 -26.79 -0.14 -28.54
N ASN A 4 -26.35 1.07 -28.91
CA ASN A 4 -24.99 1.27 -29.41
C ASN A 4 -24.03 0.92 -28.27
N GLN A 5 -23.59 -0.34 -28.21
CA GLN A 5 -22.48 -0.75 -27.36
C GLN A 5 -21.25 0.01 -27.85
N LYS A 6 -20.73 0.90 -27.01
CA LYS A 6 -19.49 1.61 -27.28
C LYS A 6 -18.34 0.60 -27.17
N ALA A 7 -17.41 0.70 -28.13
CA ALA A 7 -16.03 0.25 -28.04
C ALA A 7 -15.47 0.37 -26.61
N SER A 8 -15.05 -0.73 -25.96
CA SER A 8 -14.41 -0.64 -24.65
C SER A 8 -12.97 -0.17 -24.83
N THR A 9 -12.62 0.96 -24.22
CA THR A 9 -11.31 1.60 -24.41
C THR A 9 -10.38 1.17 -23.29
N ILE A 10 -9.41 0.31 -23.59
CA ILE A 10 -8.35 -0.04 -22.63
C ILE A 10 -7.36 1.12 -22.51
N SER A 11 -7.19 1.62 -21.29
CA SER A 11 -6.32 2.77 -21.03
C SER A 11 -5.13 2.33 -20.18
N ILE A 12 -3.91 2.57 -20.66
CA ILE A 12 -2.68 2.12 -20.02
C ILE A 12 -1.77 3.32 -19.82
N LEU A 13 -1.28 3.49 -18.60
CA LEU A 13 -0.34 4.55 -18.26
C LEU A 13 1.02 3.93 -17.92
N TYR A 14 2.09 4.52 -18.46
CA TYR A 14 3.45 4.13 -18.17
C TYR A 14 4.22 5.30 -17.56
N LEU A 15 4.65 5.14 -16.32
CA LEU A 15 5.49 6.08 -15.58
C LEU A 15 6.93 5.55 -15.60
N GLY A 16 7.69 5.89 -16.64
CA GLY A 16 9.08 5.44 -16.76
C GLY A 16 9.87 6.16 -17.85
N LYS A 17 11.20 6.03 -17.81
CA LYS A 17 12.11 6.64 -18.82
C LYS A 17 12.45 5.70 -19.96
N ASP A 18 12.35 4.38 -19.76
CA ASP A 18 12.67 3.41 -20.79
C ASP A 18 11.63 3.43 -21.92
N ASN A 19 11.94 4.19 -22.97
CA ASN A 19 11.12 4.27 -24.18
C ASN A 19 11.09 2.96 -24.98
N ALA A 20 12.14 2.13 -24.87
CA ALA A 20 12.18 0.86 -25.56
C ALA A 20 11.23 -0.14 -24.90
N PHE A 21 11.26 -0.24 -23.56
CA PHE A 21 10.30 -1.02 -22.79
C PHE A 21 8.86 -0.54 -23.00
N PHE A 22 8.62 0.77 -22.97
CA PHE A 22 7.33 1.34 -23.34
C PHE A 22 6.88 0.91 -24.75
N GLY A 23 7.80 0.95 -25.72
CA GLY A 23 7.54 0.48 -27.08
C GLY A 23 7.13 -1.00 -27.14
N ARG A 24 7.74 -1.86 -26.31
CA ARG A 24 7.38 -3.29 -26.20
C ARG A 24 6.01 -3.51 -25.56
N ILE A 25 5.65 -2.72 -24.54
CA ILE A 25 4.28 -2.70 -23.99
C ILE A 25 3.29 -2.33 -25.10
N VAL A 26 3.52 -1.23 -25.82
CA VAL A 26 2.67 -0.79 -26.94
C VAL A 26 2.49 -1.91 -27.96
N GLN A 27 3.59 -2.49 -28.45
CA GLN A 27 3.57 -3.54 -29.45
C GLN A 27 2.85 -4.80 -28.97
N THR A 28 3.03 -5.22 -27.73
CA THR A 28 2.40 -6.43 -27.20
C THR A 28 0.89 -6.27 -27.07
N TYR A 29 0.44 -5.16 -26.49
CA TYR A 29 -0.99 -4.89 -26.37
C TYR A 29 -1.63 -4.68 -27.75
N GLN A 30 -0.97 -3.95 -28.66
CA GLN A 30 -1.44 -3.85 -30.04
C GLN A 30 -1.53 -5.23 -30.70
N LYS A 31 -0.52 -6.11 -30.58
CA LYS A 31 -0.57 -7.44 -31.17
C LYS A 31 -1.70 -8.29 -30.58
N ASN A 32 -1.89 -8.29 -29.28
CA ASN A 32 -2.89 -9.12 -28.60
C ASN A 32 -4.32 -8.62 -28.83
N PHE A 33 -4.51 -7.31 -28.97
CA PHE A 33 -5.84 -6.70 -29.15
C PHE A 33 -6.18 -6.31 -30.60
N SER A 34 -5.20 -6.26 -31.52
CA SER A 34 -5.43 -5.96 -32.95
C SER A 34 -5.56 -7.21 -33.82
N LEU A 35 -5.62 -8.41 -33.23
CA LEU A 35 -5.82 -9.63 -34.02
C LEU A 35 -7.23 -9.64 -34.62
N PRO A 36 -7.35 -9.80 -35.96
CA PRO A 36 -8.60 -9.64 -36.67
C PRO A 36 -9.57 -10.80 -36.42
N LYS A 37 -10.86 -10.43 -36.42
CA LYS A 37 -12.04 -11.24 -36.74
C LYS A 37 -11.69 -12.48 -37.57
N ASN A 38 -11.57 -13.64 -36.94
CA ASN A 38 -11.70 -14.90 -37.68
C ASN A 38 -13.13 -14.97 -38.23
N PRO A 39 -13.36 -15.34 -39.50
CA PRO A 39 -14.69 -15.55 -40.05
C PRO A 39 -15.20 -16.91 -39.57
N ILE A 40 -15.51 -17.04 -38.29
CA ILE A 40 -16.13 -18.24 -37.73
C ILE A 40 -17.60 -17.92 -37.46
N SER A 41 -18.44 -18.41 -38.37
CA SER A 41 -19.87 -18.68 -38.27
C SER A 41 -20.69 -17.89 -37.24
N ASN A 42 -21.40 -16.85 -37.70
CA ASN A 42 -22.78 -16.45 -37.39
C ASN A 42 -23.40 -16.58 -35.96
N GLN A 43 -22.62 -16.71 -34.89
CA GLN A 43 -23.14 -16.60 -33.53
C GLN A 43 -22.46 -15.45 -32.79
N GLN A 44 -23.14 -14.29 -32.86
CA GLN A 44 -23.08 -13.15 -31.93
C GLN A 44 -21.80 -13.04 -31.08
N GLN A 45 -20.67 -12.73 -31.71
CA GLN A 45 -19.55 -12.11 -30.99
C GLN A 45 -19.76 -10.60 -31.02
N GLU A 46 -19.97 -10.03 -29.83
CA GLU A 46 -19.90 -8.59 -29.59
C GLU A 46 -18.50 -8.11 -30.00
N ASN A 47 -18.41 -7.32 -31.08
CA ASN A 47 -17.15 -6.70 -31.48
C ASN A 47 -16.82 -5.59 -30.49
N VAL A 48 -15.94 -5.88 -29.54
CA VAL A 48 -15.36 -4.89 -28.64
C VAL A 48 -14.21 -4.21 -29.39
N ASP A 49 -14.44 -3.00 -29.91
CA ASP A 49 -13.36 -2.18 -30.45
C ASP A 49 -12.49 -1.67 -29.30
N ILE A 50 -11.24 -2.14 -29.21
CA ILE A 50 -10.31 -1.77 -28.14
C ILE A 50 -9.43 -0.60 -28.59
N THR A 51 -9.69 0.58 -28.05
CA THR A 51 -8.81 1.74 -28.25
C THR A 51 -7.77 1.78 -27.14
N ILE A 52 -6.50 1.57 -27.48
CA ILE A 52 -5.39 1.66 -26.51
C ILE A 52 -4.84 3.08 -26.50
N LYS A 53 -4.92 3.75 -25.36
CA LYS A 53 -4.24 5.05 -25.15
C LYS A 53 -3.10 4.87 -24.17
N MET A 54 -1.89 5.14 -24.65
CA MET A 54 -0.66 5.05 -23.87
C MET A 54 0.02 6.43 -23.81
N THR A 55 0.56 6.80 -22.65
CA THR A 55 1.30 8.05 -22.48
C THR A 55 2.52 7.83 -21.60
N ASN A 56 3.66 8.39 -22.01
CA ASN A 56 4.88 8.48 -21.20
C ASN A 56 5.07 9.95 -20.75
N PRO A 57 4.88 10.28 -19.46
CA PRO A 57 5.02 11.64 -18.93
C PRO A 57 6.42 12.24 -19.06
N PHE A 58 7.43 11.40 -18.91
CA PHE A 58 8.82 11.85 -18.76
C PHE A 58 9.46 12.26 -20.07
N LYS A 59 8.73 12.19 -21.19
CA LYS A 59 9.18 12.81 -22.42
C LYS A 59 9.28 14.35 -22.32
N ASN A 60 8.60 15.03 -21.37
CA ASN A 60 8.70 16.50 -21.24
C ASN A 60 8.31 17.13 -19.87
N LYS A 61 7.89 16.41 -18.82
CA LYS A 61 7.41 17.01 -17.55
C LYS A 61 7.68 16.12 -16.31
N SER A 62 7.69 16.73 -15.11
CA SER A 62 7.74 16.00 -13.83
C SER A 62 6.47 15.18 -13.58
N LEU A 63 6.56 14.14 -12.74
CA LEU A 63 5.44 13.28 -12.33
C LEU A 63 4.21 14.11 -11.89
N HIS A 64 4.45 15.19 -11.15
CA HIS A 64 3.42 16.11 -10.70
C HIS A 64 2.73 16.88 -11.83
N ALA A 65 3.51 17.37 -12.80
CA ALA A 65 2.97 18.12 -13.93
C ALA A 65 2.19 17.22 -14.91
N PHE A 66 2.34 15.91 -14.79
CA PHE A 66 1.54 14.93 -15.50
C PHE A 66 0.17 14.71 -14.86
N PHE A 67 0.12 14.38 -13.57
CA PHE A 67 -1.15 14.17 -12.87
C PHE A 67 -2.06 15.40 -12.89
N SER A 68 -1.50 16.62 -12.94
CA SER A 68 -2.28 17.85 -13.02
C SER A 68 -2.86 18.16 -14.40
N HIS A 69 -2.40 17.48 -15.46
CA HIS A 69 -2.89 17.67 -16.84
C HIS A 69 -3.75 16.51 -17.34
N TRP A 70 -3.59 15.31 -16.77
CA TRP A 70 -4.29 14.10 -17.21
C TRP A 70 -5.69 13.94 -16.61
N SER A 71 -6.08 14.80 -15.67
CA SER A 71 -7.22 14.64 -14.76
C SER A 71 -8.64 14.70 -15.35
N TYR A 72 -8.85 14.68 -16.67
CA TYR A 72 -10.18 15.00 -17.21
C TYR A 72 -10.84 14.02 -18.19
N ASN A 73 -10.13 13.08 -18.83
CA ASN A 73 -10.79 12.30 -19.89
C ASN A 73 -10.61 10.78 -19.85
N ILE A 74 -9.61 10.23 -19.12
CA ILE A 74 -9.26 8.82 -19.25
C ILE A 74 -8.64 8.28 -17.95
N PHE A 75 -9.36 7.37 -17.28
CA PHE A 75 -8.82 6.63 -16.14
C PHE A 75 -8.05 5.40 -16.64
N PRO A 76 -6.77 5.23 -16.25
CA PRO A 76 -6.01 4.06 -16.65
C PRO A 76 -6.55 2.82 -15.96
N HIS A 77 -6.76 1.77 -16.74
CA HIS A 77 -7.04 0.43 -16.22
C HIS A 77 -5.77 -0.18 -15.63
N ILE A 78 -4.62 0.10 -16.27
CA ILE A 78 -3.30 -0.40 -15.87
C ILE A 78 -2.34 0.78 -15.75
N LEU A 79 -1.60 0.80 -14.64
CA LEU A 79 -0.52 1.74 -14.37
C LEU A 79 0.79 0.97 -14.21
N TYR A 80 1.70 1.13 -15.16
CA TYR A 80 3.07 0.66 -15.07
C TYR A 80 3.95 1.74 -14.41
N VAL A 81 4.74 1.34 -13.42
CA VAL A 81 5.64 2.23 -12.67
C VAL A 81 7.05 1.64 -12.76
N ASP A 82 7.92 2.31 -13.52
CA ASP A 82 9.32 1.93 -13.69
C ASP A 82 10.15 2.47 -12.53
N PHE A 83 10.68 1.59 -11.69
CA PHE A 83 11.39 1.99 -10.46
C PHE A 83 12.77 2.61 -10.73
N ASP A 84 13.25 2.54 -11.97
CA ASP A 84 14.44 3.28 -12.40
C ASP A 84 14.25 4.80 -12.33
N ILE A 85 13.00 5.30 -12.27
CA ILE A 85 12.73 6.72 -12.08
C ILE A 85 13.28 7.23 -10.74
N ILE A 86 13.31 6.36 -9.72
CA ILE A 86 13.93 6.66 -8.42
C ILE A 86 15.44 6.68 -8.58
N ALA A 87 16.01 5.63 -9.17
CA ALA A 87 17.45 5.49 -9.37
C ALA A 87 18.05 6.62 -10.25
N SER A 88 17.21 7.29 -11.05
CA SER A 88 17.60 8.38 -11.93
C SER A 88 17.23 9.77 -11.39
N ASP A 89 17.07 9.88 -10.07
CA ASP A 89 16.85 11.11 -9.29
C ASP A 89 15.67 11.98 -9.75
N CYS A 90 14.66 11.37 -10.37
CA CYS A 90 13.48 12.12 -10.85
C CYS A 90 12.39 12.28 -9.81
N CYS A 91 12.43 11.50 -8.74
CA CYS A 91 11.44 11.46 -7.68
C CYS A 91 12.08 10.78 -6.47
N SER A 92 11.81 11.26 -5.26
CA SER A 92 12.24 10.54 -4.05
C SER A 92 11.38 9.28 -3.84
N GLU A 93 11.90 8.31 -3.08
CA GLU A 93 11.14 7.11 -2.69
C GLU A 93 9.82 7.50 -1.97
N GLU A 94 9.91 8.47 -1.06
CA GLU A 94 8.77 9.02 -0.32
C GLU A 94 7.71 9.62 -1.24
N GLU A 95 8.12 10.43 -2.21
CA GLU A 95 7.22 11.06 -3.18
C GLU A 95 6.51 10.01 -4.04
N LEU A 96 7.22 8.95 -4.46
CA LEU A 96 6.63 7.88 -5.25
C LEU A 96 5.61 7.10 -4.43
N PHE A 97 5.98 6.64 -3.23
CA PHE A 97 5.08 5.88 -2.36
C PHE A 97 3.86 6.72 -1.98
N ALA A 98 4.06 8.01 -1.75
CA ALA A 98 2.97 8.95 -1.52
C ALA A 98 2.00 9.05 -2.68
N THR A 99 2.54 9.12 -3.88
CA THR A 99 1.74 9.18 -5.09
C THR A 99 0.96 7.87 -5.32
N LEU A 100 1.60 6.70 -5.19
CA LEU A 100 0.95 5.40 -5.37
C LEU A 100 -0.21 5.20 -4.40
N LEU A 101 0.02 5.51 -3.13
CA LEU A 101 -1.02 5.35 -2.13
C LEU A 101 -2.14 6.38 -2.31
N SER A 102 -1.83 7.61 -2.70
CA SER A 102 -2.85 8.62 -3.02
C SER A 102 -3.74 8.18 -4.19
N LEU A 103 -3.14 7.56 -5.22
CA LEU A 103 -3.91 6.95 -6.31
C LEU A 103 -4.82 5.83 -5.79
N LYS A 104 -4.31 4.95 -4.92
CA LYS A 104 -5.14 3.87 -4.36
C LYS A 104 -6.26 4.37 -3.43
N LYS A 105 -6.04 5.45 -2.69
CA LYS A 105 -7.08 6.11 -1.87
C LYS A 105 -8.15 6.78 -2.72
N HIS A 106 -7.75 7.29 -3.88
CA HIS A 106 -8.65 8.01 -4.75
C HIS A 106 -9.69 7.08 -5.37
N PHE A 107 -10.97 7.39 -5.16
CA PHE A 107 -12.06 6.51 -5.59
C PHE A 107 -12.12 6.24 -7.12
N LEU A 108 -11.57 7.12 -7.97
CA LEU A 108 -11.45 6.87 -9.43
C LEU A 108 -10.28 5.95 -9.77
N PHE A 109 -9.21 5.97 -8.97
CA PHE A 109 -7.98 5.23 -9.26
C PHE A 109 -7.82 3.99 -8.36
N LYS A 110 -8.66 3.78 -7.35
CA LYS A 110 -8.61 2.63 -6.44
C LYS A 110 -8.65 1.28 -7.17
N HIS A 111 -9.33 1.25 -8.33
CA HIS A 111 -9.45 0.07 -9.19
C HIS A 111 -8.34 -0.05 -10.24
N CYS A 112 -7.45 0.93 -10.35
CA CYS A 112 -6.33 0.88 -11.28
C CYS A 112 -5.36 -0.22 -10.86
N PHE A 113 -5.05 -1.12 -11.78
CA PHE A 113 -4.09 -2.20 -11.54
C PHE A 113 -2.67 -1.67 -11.68
N ILE A 114 -1.88 -1.72 -10.60
CA ILE A 114 -0.53 -1.16 -10.58
C ILE A 114 0.51 -2.26 -10.78
N VAL A 115 1.34 -2.09 -11.81
CA VAL A 115 2.47 -2.96 -12.15
C VAL A 115 3.77 -2.25 -11.81
N GLY A 116 4.52 -2.75 -10.83
CA GLY A 116 5.88 -2.29 -10.55
C GLY A 116 6.85 -2.94 -11.52
N VAL A 117 7.64 -2.14 -12.24
CA VAL A 117 8.64 -2.60 -13.20
C VAL A 117 10.03 -2.35 -12.62
N PHE A 118 10.86 -3.39 -12.61
CA PHE A 118 12.18 -3.38 -11.99
C PHE A 118 13.22 -3.93 -12.96
N ASP A 119 14.43 -3.38 -12.93
CA ASP A 119 15.54 -3.84 -13.77
C ASP A 119 16.06 -5.23 -13.36
N ASN A 120 16.12 -5.48 -12.05
CA ASN A 120 16.71 -6.69 -11.49
C ASN A 120 16.10 -7.04 -10.12
N GLU A 121 16.44 -8.22 -9.61
CA GLU A 121 15.94 -8.76 -8.34
C GLU A 121 16.38 -7.94 -7.13
N GLU A 122 17.59 -7.36 -7.17
CA GLU A 122 18.13 -6.52 -6.09
C GLU A 122 17.27 -5.26 -5.89
N LEU A 123 16.87 -4.62 -6.99
CA LEU A 123 16.00 -3.45 -6.96
C LEU A 123 14.60 -3.79 -6.44
N LEU A 124 14.07 -4.96 -6.84
CA LEU A 124 12.80 -5.48 -6.32
C LEU A 124 12.88 -5.78 -4.82
N GLU A 125 13.97 -6.37 -4.35
CA GLU A 125 14.17 -6.64 -2.92
C GLU A 125 14.26 -5.34 -2.11
N ARG A 126 15.05 -4.37 -2.60
CA ARG A 126 15.19 -3.04 -2.00
C ARG A 126 13.84 -2.33 -1.86
N TYR A 127 12.98 -2.42 -2.87
CA TYR A 127 11.67 -1.76 -2.89
C TYR A 127 10.50 -2.69 -2.62
N SER A 128 10.73 -3.83 -1.97
CA SER A 128 9.67 -4.81 -1.68
C SER A 128 8.52 -4.24 -0.83
N SER A 129 8.79 -3.20 -0.04
CA SER A 129 7.78 -2.44 0.70
C SER A 129 6.72 -1.80 -0.19
N VAL A 130 6.96 -1.61 -1.48
CA VAL A 130 5.95 -1.08 -2.42
C VAL A 130 4.73 -1.98 -2.55
N LEU A 131 4.86 -3.28 -2.24
CA LEU A 131 3.74 -4.21 -2.20
C LEU A 131 2.70 -3.76 -1.16
N SER A 132 3.11 -3.22 -0.01
CA SER A 132 2.20 -2.60 0.97
C SER A 132 1.74 -1.19 0.59
N HIS A 133 2.03 -0.74 -0.63
CA HIS A 133 1.58 0.54 -1.16
C HIS A 133 0.70 0.36 -2.40
N GLY A 134 0.20 -0.86 -2.62
CA GLY A 134 -0.80 -1.17 -3.63
C GLY A 134 -0.26 -1.55 -5.00
N VAL A 135 1.03 -1.91 -5.11
CA VAL A 135 1.51 -2.62 -6.31
C VAL A 135 0.90 -4.01 -6.33
N ASN A 136 0.19 -4.32 -7.42
CA ASN A 136 -0.57 -5.55 -7.60
C ASN A 136 0.22 -6.65 -8.32
N PHE A 137 1.26 -6.27 -9.07
CA PHE A 137 2.07 -7.18 -9.87
C PHE A 137 3.46 -6.61 -10.04
N THR A 138 4.48 -7.46 -10.05
CA THR A 138 5.88 -7.04 -10.22
C THR A 138 6.48 -7.68 -11.47
N LEU A 139 7.04 -6.85 -12.34
CA LEU A 139 7.64 -7.25 -13.61
C LEU A 139 9.13 -6.95 -13.58
N LEU A 140 9.96 -7.96 -13.81
CA LEU A 140 11.39 -7.77 -14.05
C LEU A 140 11.63 -7.59 -15.55
N LYS A 141 12.38 -6.57 -15.97
CA LYS A 141 12.69 -6.34 -17.41
C LYS A 141 13.47 -7.48 -18.04
N GLN A 142 14.17 -8.28 -17.23
CA GLN A 142 14.90 -9.49 -17.65
C GLN A 142 14.03 -10.75 -17.67
N SER A 143 12.73 -10.66 -17.39
CA SER A 143 11.81 -11.81 -17.40
C SER A 143 11.16 -12.00 -18.79
N ILE A 144 10.35 -13.06 -18.90
CA ILE A 144 9.56 -13.35 -20.10
C ILE A 144 8.40 -12.34 -20.19
N GLU A 145 8.68 -11.13 -20.69
CA GLU A 145 7.73 -10.00 -20.74
C GLU A 145 6.38 -10.37 -21.38
N GLN A 146 6.39 -11.18 -22.44
CA GLN A 146 5.17 -11.61 -23.14
C GLN A 146 4.22 -12.39 -22.23
N LEU A 147 4.76 -13.27 -21.38
CA LEU A 147 3.98 -14.05 -20.44
C LEU A 147 3.36 -13.15 -19.38
N ALA A 148 4.17 -12.25 -18.80
CA ALA A 148 3.68 -11.29 -17.82
C ALA A 148 2.59 -10.37 -18.39
N PHE A 149 2.70 -9.94 -19.66
CA PHE A 149 1.64 -9.15 -20.29
C PHE A 149 0.35 -9.95 -20.53
N ILE A 150 0.45 -11.25 -20.81
CA ILE A 150 -0.73 -12.13 -20.88
C ILE A 150 -1.38 -12.23 -19.51
N ASP A 151 -0.60 -12.40 -18.45
CA ASP A 151 -1.09 -12.49 -17.08
C ASP A 151 -1.77 -11.22 -16.61
N ILE A 152 -1.14 -10.07 -16.83
CA ILE A 152 -1.71 -8.77 -16.47
C ILE A 152 -3.05 -8.58 -17.21
N ASN A 153 -3.12 -8.95 -18.49
CA ASN A 153 -4.39 -8.88 -19.23
C ASN A 153 -5.46 -9.82 -18.67
N TYR A 154 -5.07 -11.05 -18.32
CA TYR A 154 -5.97 -12.02 -17.71
C TYR A 154 -6.51 -11.51 -16.38
N ILE A 155 -5.64 -10.99 -15.51
CA ILE A 155 -6.01 -10.46 -14.19
C ILE A 155 -6.92 -9.24 -14.31
N VAL A 156 -6.60 -8.31 -15.22
CA VAL A 156 -7.29 -7.00 -15.29
C VAL A 156 -8.61 -7.08 -16.04
N PHE A 157 -8.66 -7.85 -17.13
CA PHE A 157 -9.82 -7.86 -18.03
C PHE A 157 -10.62 -9.16 -17.98
N GLU A 158 -10.17 -10.16 -17.21
CA GLU A 158 -10.81 -11.47 -17.07
C GLU A 158 -11.15 -12.13 -18.44
N GLN A 159 -10.40 -11.75 -19.49
CA GLN A 159 -10.70 -12.20 -20.85
C GLN A 159 -10.38 -13.69 -20.99
N LYS A 160 -11.12 -14.37 -21.86
CA LYS A 160 -10.91 -15.77 -22.29
C LYS A 160 -9.61 -15.94 -23.11
N ILE A 161 -8.53 -15.27 -22.74
CA ILE A 161 -7.21 -15.53 -23.29
C ILE A 161 -6.83 -16.95 -22.84
N ALA A 162 -6.43 -17.79 -23.79
CA ALA A 162 -6.00 -19.13 -23.48
C ALA A 162 -4.79 -19.06 -22.54
N TYR A 163 -4.99 -19.55 -21.33
CA TYR A 163 -3.93 -19.57 -20.32
C TYR A 163 -2.81 -20.50 -20.82
N PRO A 164 -1.53 -20.08 -20.75
CA PRO A 164 -0.43 -20.90 -21.23
C PRO A 164 -0.41 -22.23 -20.47
N GLN A 165 -0.40 -23.34 -21.20
CA GLN A 165 -0.31 -24.66 -20.60
C GLN A 165 1.15 -24.99 -20.34
N MET A 166 1.48 -25.19 -19.07
CA MET A 166 2.82 -25.57 -18.62
C MET A 166 2.78 -26.88 -17.85
N ALA A 167 3.92 -27.56 -17.79
CA ALA A 167 4.08 -28.75 -16.96
C ALA A 167 3.71 -28.38 -15.52
N THR A 168 2.78 -29.16 -14.94
CA THR A 168 2.19 -28.88 -13.64
C THR A 168 2.25 -30.14 -12.79
N ALA A 169 2.93 -30.09 -11.65
CA ALA A 169 2.84 -31.13 -10.62
C ALA A 169 1.54 -30.93 -9.82
N SER A 170 0.77 -31.99 -9.59
CA SER A 170 -0.59 -31.89 -9.05
C SER A 170 -0.95 -33.06 -8.14
N GLY A 171 -1.82 -32.83 -7.16
CA GLY A 171 -2.10 -33.84 -6.13
C GLY A 171 -1.14 -33.75 -4.95
N LEU A 172 -0.45 -32.61 -4.86
CA LEU A 172 0.46 -32.25 -3.79
C LEU A 172 -0.31 -31.94 -2.50
N SER A 173 0.38 -32.09 -1.39
CA SER A 173 -0.12 -31.67 -0.07
C SER A 173 1.05 -31.15 0.76
N PHE A 174 1.80 -30.21 0.18
CA PHE A 174 2.98 -29.67 0.83
C PHE A 174 2.61 -28.37 1.55
N LEU A 175 3.11 -28.24 2.78
CA LEU A 175 2.94 -27.04 3.59
C LEU A 175 4.03 -26.03 3.21
N CYS A 176 3.61 -24.80 2.96
CA CYS A 176 4.52 -23.70 2.66
C CYS A 176 4.21 -22.51 3.53
N ASP A 177 5.25 -21.93 4.13
CA ASP A 177 5.13 -20.65 4.78
C ASP A 177 5.19 -19.53 3.73
N VAL A 178 4.22 -18.62 3.81
CA VAL A 178 4.10 -17.44 2.96
C VAL A 178 4.09 -16.18 3.80
N HIS A 179 4.47 -15.07 3.16
CA HIS A 179 4.50 -13.75 3.73
C HIS A 179 3.52 -12.85 2.97
N SER A 180 2.64 -12.16 3.70
CA SER A 180 1.74 -11.15 3.15
C SER A 180 2.10 -9.79 3.73
N ALA A 181 2.18 -8.78 2.86
CA ALA A 181 2.48 -7.42 3.26
C ALA A 181 1.37 -6.83 4.15
N VAL A 182 1.80 -6.08 5.16
CA VAL A 182 0.95 -5.43 6.16
C VAL A 182 1.41 -3.99 6.31
N LYS A 183 0.44 -3.09 6.47
CA LYS A 183 0.70 -1.68 6.75
C LYS A 183 0.44 -1.37 8.23
N LEU A 184 1.41 -0.79 8.91
CA LEU A 184 1.26 -0.25 10.27
C LEU A 184 0.61 1.13 10.18
N ILE A 185 -0.46 1.36 10.93
CA ILE A 185 -1.19 2.63 10.95
C ILE A 185 -0.80 3.46 12.16
N SER A 186 -0.85 2.84 13.34
CA SER A 186 -0.61 3.52 14.61
C SER A 186 0.00 2.54 15.60
N ILE A 187 0.79 3.08 16.52
CA ILE A 187 1.34 2.35 17.65
C ILE A 187 1.04 3.09 18.93
N THR A 188 0.63 2.34 19.93
CA THR A 188 0.42 2.80 21.31
C THR A 188 1.05 1.78 22.24
N PRO A 189 1.23 2.10 23.53
CA PRO A 189 1.77 1.16 24.51
C PRO A 189 1.08 -0.20 24.52
N ASP A 190 -0.24 -0.22 24.31
CA ASP A 190 -1.05 -1.43 24.48
C ASP A 190 -1.36 -2.16 23.17
N LYS A 191 -1.23 -1.47 22.02
CA LYS A 191 -1.71 -1.99 20.73
C LYS A 191 -1.01 -1.37 19.53
N ILE A 192 -1.05 -2.12 18.44
CA ILE A 192 -0.68 -1.68 17.09
C ILE A 192 -1.93 -1.81 16.20
N ASP A 193 -2.31 -0.72 15.54
CA ASP A 193 -3.33 -0.78 14.50
C ASP A 193 -2.67 -1.03 13.16
N ILE A 194 -3.20 -1.99 12.40
CA ILE A 194 -2.66 -2.42 11.12
C ILE A 194 -3.72 -2.54 10.03
N GLU A 195 -3.28 -2.58 8.79
CA GLU A 195 -4.10 -2.97 7.64
C GLU A 195 -3.47 -4.12 6.89
N THR A 196 -4.32 -5.04 6.44
CA THR A 196 -3.92 -6.27 5.78
C THR A 196 -5.03 -6.76 4.87
N ASP A 197 -4.65 -7.54 3.86
CA ASP A 197 -5.62 -8.28 3.05
C ASP A 197 -6.06 -9.59 3.70
N LEU A 198 -5.45 -10.00 4.80
CA LEU A 198 -5.88 -11.19 5.52
C LEU A 198 -7.16 -10.92 6.31
N ALA A 199 -8.22 -11.67 6.00
CA ALA A 199 -9.43 -11.75 6.81
C ALA A 199 -9.14 -12.51 8.12
N ILE A 200 -8.64 -11.80 9.13
CA ILE A 200 -8.30 -12.40 10.43
C ILE A 200 -9.59 -12.59 11.25
N ASP A 201 -9.87 -13.81 11.70
CA ASP A 201 -10.91 -14.02 12.73
C ASP A 201 -10.30 -13.79 14.12
N SER A 202 -11.04 -13.11 15.00
CA SER A 202 -10.78 -13.01 16.44
C SER A 202 -10.46 -14.36 17.12
N ASN A 203 -10.99 -15.47 16.58
CA ASN A 203 -10.74 -16.82 17.10
C ASN A 203 -9.47 -17.48 16.55
N GLN A 204 -8.85 -16.91 15.50
CA GLN A 204 -7.67 -17.49 14.88
C GLN A 204 -6.42 -17.20 15.72
N ARG A 205 -5.72 -18.29 16.05
CA ARG A 205 -4.61 -18.30 16.99
C ARG A 205 -3.31 -17.96 16.26
N MET A 206 -2.80 -16.77 16.56
CA MET A 206 -1.38 -16.41 16.47
C MET A 206 -0.80 -16.37 15.05
N ILE A 207 -0.82 -15.17 14.45
CA ILE A 207 -0.07 -14.90 13.22
C ILE A 207 1.34 -14.43 13.60
N LYS A 208 2.36 -14.96 12.93
CA LYS A 208 3.73 -14.50 13.13
C LYS A 208 3.91 -13.17 12.41
N PHE A 209 4.33 -12.17 13.18
CA PHE A 209 4.57 -10.82 12.69
C PHE A 209 6.08 -10.58 12.54
N SER A 210 6.48 -9.97 11.42
CA SER A 210 7.85 -9.55 11.17
C SER A 210 7.86 -8.12 10.64
N SER A 211 8.57 -7.20 11.30
CA SER A 211 8.78 -5.85 10.79
C SER A 211 10.24 -5.47 11.00
N PRO A 212 10.92 -4.89 9.98
CA PRO A 212 12.27 -4.35 10.16
C PRO A 212 12.30 -3.27 11.26
N PHE A 213 11.24 -2.48 11.36
CA PHE A 213 11.10 -1.41 12.33
C PHE A 213 10.90 -1.94 13.75
N LEU A 214 10.09 -2.99 13.90
CA LEU A 214 9.85 -3.67 15.17
C LEU A 214 10.70 -4.94 15.28
N SER A 215 12.00 -4.84 14.94
CA SER A 215 12.91 -5.98 14.90
C SER A 215 13.06 -6.69 16.26
N GLU A 216 12.89 -5.96 17.36
CA GLU A 216 12.91 -6.50 18.74
C GLU A 216 11.64 -7.31 19.07
N TYR A 217 10.56 -7.11 18.33
CA TYR A 217 9.29 -7.84 18.44
C TYR A 217 9.14 -8.90 17.35
N LEU A 218 10.22 -9.27 16.64
CA LEU A 218 10.20 -10.32 15.62
C LEU A 218 9.73 -11.64 16.23
N ASN A 219 8.74 -12.27 15.58
CA ASN A 219 8.16 -13.55 15.96
C ASN A 219 7.31 -13.57 17.23
N THR A 220 6.93 -12.43 17.80
CA THR A 220 5.86 -12.44 18.81
C THR A 220 4.56 -12.91 18.17
N GLN A 221 3.95 -13.90 18.80
CA GLN A 221 2.61 -14.33 18.44
C GLN A 221 1.62 -13.31 18.99
N CYS A 222 0.83 -12.69 18.11
CA CYS A 222 -0.05 -11.61 18.51
C CYS A 222 -1.52 -12.03 18.50
N LYS A 223 -2.29 -11.49 19.46
CA LYS A 223 -3.75 -11.62 19.51
C LYS A 223 -4.39 -10.43 18.82
N PHE A 224 -5.41 -10.69 18.00
CA PHE A 224 -6.19 -9.65 17.34
C PHE A 224 -7.51 -9.47 18.07
N SER A 225 -7.82 -8.24 18.46
CA SER A 225 -8.99 -7.92 19.30
C SER A 225 -10.17 -7.36 18.50
N ALA A 226 -9.93 -6.81 17.31
CA ALA A 226 -10.98 -6.31 16.44
C ALA A 226 -10.54 -6.38 14.98
N VAL A 227 -11.41 -6.87 14.11
CA VAL A 227 -11.22 -6.87 12.65
C VAL A 227 -12.43 -6.20 12.01
N ASN A 228 -12.19 -5.07 11.34
CA ASN A 228 -13.21 -4.32 10.64
C ASN A 228 -13.02 -4.49 9.14
N TYR A 229 -13.85 -5.34 8.55
CA TYR A 229 -13.98 -5.44 7.10
C TYR A 229 -14.52 -4.12 6.55
N ARG A 230 -13.99 -3.67 5.41
CA ARG A 230 -14.43 -2.47 4.67
C ARG A 230 -14.08 -1.10 5.30
N LYS A 231 -13.33 -1.07 6.40
CA LYS A 231 -12.84 0.19 7.04
C LYS A 231 -11.33 0.38 6.90
N ALA A 232 -10.75 -0.14 5.83
CA ALA A 232 -9.34 0.10 5.54
C ALA A 232 -9.15 1.54 5.04
N TYR A 233 -8.13 2.19 5.58
CA TYR A 233 -7.74 3.56 5.31
C TYR A 233 -6.79 3.67 4.10
N PHE A 234 -6.08 2.59 3.78
CA PHE A 234 -5.16 2.48 2.66
C PHE A 234 -5.76 1.61 1.56
N HIS A 235 -4.98 0.69 1.00
CA HIS A 235 -5.36 -0.12 -0.16
C HIS A 235 -5.74 -1.57 0.21
N HIS A 236 -5.56 -1.94 1.47
CA HIS A 236 -5.87 -3.28 1.95
C HIS A 236 -7.37 -3.46 2.21
N SER A 237 -7.81 -4.69 2.41
CA SER A 237 -9.24 -5.00 2.57
C SER A 237 -9.73 -4.96 4.03
N CYS A 238 -8.82 -5.19 4.98
CA CYS A 238 -9.15 -5.32 6.40
C CYS A 238 -8.29 -4.40 7.27
N ARG A 239 -8.88 -3.90 8.35
CA ARG A 239 -8.15 -3.29 9.47
C ARG A 239 -8.22 -4.21 10.67
N ALA A 240 -7.09 -4.43 11.32
CA ALA A 240 -7.01 -5.19 12.55
C ALA A 240 -6.30 -4.40 13.66
N THR A 241 -6.70 -4.63 14.90
CA THR A 241 -5.96 -4.14 16.07
C THR A 241 -5.25 -5.32 16.71
N MET A 242 -3.93 -5.22 16.75
CA MET A 242 -3.02 -6.16 17.37
C MET A 242 -2.75 -5.72 18.80
N SER A 243 -3.15 -6.53 19.78
CA SER A 243 -2.80 -6.27 21.18
C SER A 243 -1.37 -6.74 21.41
N LEU A 244 -0.54 -5.86 21.96
CA LEU A 244 0.82 -6.22 22.32
C LEU A 244 0.80 -6.97 23.66
N PRO A 245 1.44 -8.15 23.77
CA PRO A 245 1.49 -8.88 25.02
C PRO A 245 2.35 -8.11 26.02
N TYR A 246 1.72 -7.42 26.96
CA TYR A 246 2.40 -6.88 28.13
C TYR A 246 2.61 -8.02 29.13
N PRO A 247 3.81 -8.16 29.75
CA PRO A 247 3.94 -9.04 30.91
C PRO A 247 3.09 -8.45 32.03
N GLU A 248 1.99 -9.12 32.39
CA GLU A 248 1.15 -8.68 33.50
C GLU A 248 2.01 -8.55 34.76
N PRO A 249 1.68 -7.65 35.70
CA PRO A 249 2.44 -7.49 36.95
C PRO A 249 2.54 -8.78 37.81
N TRP A 250 1.78 -9.81 37.44
CA TRP A 250 1.74 -11.12 38.07
C TRP A 250 2.36 -12.24 37.21
N ASP A 251 2.80 -11.94 35.99
CA ASP A 251 3.56 -12.91 35.18
C ASP A 251 4.90 -13.18 35.86
N GLU A 252 5.37 -14.43 35.79
CA GLU A 252 6.66 -14.79 36.39
C GLU A 252 7.77 -13.90 35.82
N VAL A 253 8.51 -13.25 36.72
CA VAL A 253 9.67 -12.43 36.36
C VAL A 253 10.75 -13.36 35.82
N CYS A 254 10.76 -13.56 34.51
CA CYS A 254 11.83 -14.25 33.80
C CYS A 254 13.08 -13.36 33.73
N ALA A 255 14.24 -13.95 33.46
CA ALA A 255 15.47 -13.20 33.22
C ALA A 255 15.31 -12.13 32.11
N ASP A 256 14.40 -12.39 31.16
CA ASP A 256 14.07 -11.47 30.05
C ASP A 256 13.13 -10.33 30.45
N SER A 257 12.45 -10.41 31.61
CA SER A 257 11.48 -9.39 32.05
C SER A 257 12.15 -8.10 32.50
N LEU A 258 13.41 -8.16 32.93
CA LEU A 258 14.24 -6.99 33.27
C LEU A 258 14.88 -6.32 32.04
N SER A 259 14.97 -7.03 30.91
CA SER A 259 15.54 -6.53 29.65
C SER A 259 14.49 -6.08 28.64
N LYS A 260 13.21 -6.32 28.90
CA LYS A 260 12.12 -5.77 28.10
C LYS A 260 11.94 -4.31 28.47
N ASP A 261 12.63 -3.43 27.74
CA ASP A 261 12.20 -2.04 27.64
C ASP A 261 10.69 -2.06 27.35
N THR A 262 9.91 -1.34 28.16
CA THR A 262 8.47 -1.28 27.91
C THR A 262 8.26 -0.69 26.52
N ILE A 263 7.22 -1.11 25.81
CA ILE A 263 6.84 -0.51 24.52
C ILE A 263 6.72 1.01 24.67
N GLU A 264 6.32 1.50 25.85
CA GLU A 264 6.34 2.93 26.20
C GLU A 264 7.74 3.54 26.12
N THR A 265 8.74 2.91 26.75
CA THR A 265 10.14 3.35 26.71
C THR A 265 10.70 3.28 25.30
N TRP A 266 10.35 2.24 24.55
CA TRP A 266 10.73 2.10 23.14
C TRP A 266 10.10 3.19 22.27
N ILE A 267 8.79 3.43 22.41
CA ILE A 267 8.08 4.51 21.72
C ILE A 267 8.69 5.86 22.09
N ALA A 268 9.04 6.07 23.36
CA ALA A 268 9.64 7.30 23.83
C ALA A 268 11.07 7.50 23.31
N SER A 269 11.88 6.44 23.21
CA SER A 269 13.24 6.50 22.66
C SER A 269 13.24 6.65 21.13
N LYS A 270 12.19 6.15 20.48
CA LYS A 270 11.94 6.28 19.04
C LYS A 270 11.00 7.41 18.70
N SER A 271 10.69 8.32 19.63
CA SER A 271 9.71 9.37 19.37
C SER A 271 10.08 10.22 18.17
N ASP A 272 11.38 10.50 17.99
CA ASP A 272 11.90 11.29 16.89
C ASP A 272 11.80 10.59 15.52
N ASP A 273 11.82 9.24 15.52
CA ASP A 273 11.60 8.40 14.34
C ASP A 273 10.08 8.17 14.10
N LEU A 274 9.27 8.18 15.16
CA LEU A 274 7.80 8.03 15.17
C LEU A 274 7.06 9.37 14.94
N LEU A 275 7.79 10.44 14.64
CA LEU A 275 7.30 11.81 14.51
C LEU A 275 6.55 12.04 13.19
N VAL A 276 5.40 11.41 13.01
CA VAL A 276 4.28 12.13 12.40
C VAL A 276 3.04 11.85 13.22
N ALA A 277 2.96 12.52 14.37
CA ALA A 277 1.69 12.75 15.03
C ALA A 277 0.84 13.61 14.08
N ALA A 278 0.20 12.94 13.12
CA ALA A 278 -0.32 13.59 11.94
C ALA A 278 -1.66 14.23 12.29
N THR A 279 -1.79 15.53 12.07
CA THR A 279 -3.12 16.16 12.14
C THR A 279 -3.93 15.54 11.01
N SER A 280 -5.01 14.83 11.33
CA SER A 280 -5.86 14.24 10.29
C SER A 280 -6.71 15.34 9.66
N VAL A 281 -6.66 15.41 8.34
CA VAL A 281 -7.38 16.37 7.51
C VAL A 281 -8.25 15.57 6.55
N ILE A 282 -9.51 15.94 6.41
CA ILE A 282 -10.34 15.46 5.31
C ILE A 282 -10.61 16.62 4.36
N ILE A 283 -10.35 16.43 3.08
CA ILE A 283 -10.60 17.40 2.01
C ILE A 283 -11.77 16.90 1.19
N ILE A 284 -12.83 17.70 1.18
CA ILE A 284 -14.06 17.46 0.46
C ILE A 284 -14.04 18.36 -0.78
N ASP A 285 -13.75 17.75 -1.92
CA ASP A 285 -13.55 18.48 -3.16
C ASP A 285 -13.91 17.59 -4.35
N SER A 286 -14.70 18.15 -5.27
CA SER A 286 -15.13 17.49 -6.49
C SER A 286 -14.03 17.54 -7.57
N ASN A 287 -13.07 18.46 -7.46
CA ASN A 287 -12.06 18.71 -8.48
C ASN A 287 -10.80 17.83 -8.33
N PRO A 288 -10.64 16.78 -9.16
CA PRO A 288 -9.50 15.87 -9.07
C PRO A 288 -8.15 16.54 -9.36
N ALA A 289 -8.12 17.72 -10.00
CA ALA A 289 -6.85 18.41 -10.27
C ALA A 289 -6.13 18.84 -8.98
N HIS A 290 -6.86 19.05 -7.88
CA HIS A 290 -6.27 19.41 -6.60
C HIS A 290 -5.58 18.23 -5.90
N LEU A 291 -5.77 16.98 -6.36
CA LEU A 291 -5.09 15.82 -5.79
C LEU A 291 -3.58 15.96 -5.78
N VAL A 292 -3.00 16.46 -6.87
CA VAL A 292 -1.54 16.64 -6.98
C VAL A 292 -1.02 17.56 -5.89
N ASP A 293 -1.74 18.66 -5.66
CA ASP A 293 -1.39 19.64 -4.65
C ASP A 293 -1.54 19.04 -3.25
N ILE A 294 -2.58 18.22 -3.04
CA ILE A 294 -2.81 17.51 -1.78
C ILE A 294 -1.70 16.50 -1.49
N VAL A 295 -1.31 15.69 -2.47
CA VAL A 295 -0.19 14.75 -2.34
C VAL A 295 1.09 15.49 -1.96
N LYS A 296 1.38 16.61 -2.64
CA LYS A 296 2.55 17.45 -2.32
C LYS A 296 2.51 17.97 -0.90
N ILE A 297 1.37 18.46 -0.43
CA ILE A 297 1.24 18.92 0.95
C ILE A 297 1.52 17.75 1.87
N GLN A 298 0.89 16.61 1.66
CA GLN A 298 1.02 15.44 2.52
C GLN A 298 2.45 14.90 2.62
N ILE A 299 3.24 14.96 1.55
CA ILE A 299 4.67 14.59 1.58
C ILE A 299 5.49 15.57 2.43
N HIS A 300 5.21 16.86 2.30
CA HIS A 300 6.02 17.92 2.92
C HIS A 300 5.44 18.46 4.24
N SER A 301 4.53 17.72 4.86
CA SER A 301 3.84 18.15 6.08
C SER A 301 3.49 16.98 6.97
N ASN A 302 3.18 17.29 8.23
CA ASN A 302 2.73 16.27 9.19
C ASN A 302 1.21 16.12 9.16
N PHE A 303 0.59 16.13 7.98
CA PHE A 303 -0.84 15.92 7.82
C PHE A 303 -1.13 14.53 7.28
N SER A 304 -2.12 13.86 7.87
CA SER A 304 -2.71 12.66 7.27
C SER A 304 -3.95 13.12 6.52
N ILE A 305 -3.80 13.31 5.21
CA ILE A 305 -4.84 13.89 4.38
C ILE A 305 -5.65 12.78 3.71
N GLU A 306 -6.97 12.83 3.90
CA GLU A 306 -7.93 12.05 3.14
C GLU A 306 -8.66 12.96 2.16
N TYR A 307 -8.77 12.53 0.90
CA TYR A 307 -9.52 13.23 -0.13
C TYR A 307 -10.81 12.50 -0.45
N SER A 308 -11.92 13.22 -0.53
CA SER A 308 -13.19 12.69 -0.98
C SER A 308 -13.97 13.69 -1.82
N PRO A 309 -14.65 13.26 -2.90
CA PRO A 309 -15.61 14.11 -3.61
C PRO A 309 -16.87 14.36 -2.78
N LEU A 310 -17.23 13.43 -1.89
CA LEU A 310 -18.43 13.50 -1.06
C LEU A 310 -18.08 13.17 0.38
N PHE A 311 -18.56 13.98 1.32
CA PHE A 311 -18.31 13.72 2.72
C PHE A 311 -19.00 12.45 3.24
N ARG A 312 -20.27 12.24 2.85
CA ARG A 312 -21.08 11.13 3.35
C ARG A 312 -20.54 9.76 2.97
N SER A 313 -19.88 9.64 1.82
CA SER A 313 -19.27 8.37 1.39
C SER A 313 -18.04 7.97 2.21
N ARG A 314 -17.62 8.81 3.17
CA ARG A 314 -16.44 8.61 4.01
C ARG A 314 -16.73 8.79 5.50
N LEU A 315 -17.99 8.65 5.94
CA LEU A 315 -18.33 8.75 7.37
C LEU A 315 -17.62 7.69 8.21
N ASP A 316 -17.39 6.51 7.63
CA ASP A 316 -16.55 5.46 8.19
C ASP A 316 -15.12 5.95 8.45
N ILE A 317 -14.51 6.65 7.49
CA ILE A 317 -13.18 7.24 7.64
C ILE A 317 -13.21 8.38 8.65
N VAL A 318 -14.22 9.24 8.65
CA VAL A 318 -14.35 10.34 9.62
C VAL A 318 -14.42 9.81 11.06
N ALA A 319 -15.21 8.76 11.29
CA ALA A 319 -15.29 8.09 12.59
C ALA A 319 -13.94 7.47 13.00
N LEU A 320 -13.19 6.98 12.00
CA LEU A 320 -11.93 6.28 12.19
C LEU A 320 -10.75 7.23 12.47
N THR A 321 -10.55 8.22 11.62
CA THR A 321 -9.41 9.14 11.66
C THR A 321 -9.64 10.30 12.62
N LYS A 322 -10.90 10.58 12.97
CA LYS A 322 -11.32 11.71 13.80
C LYS A 322 -10.63 12.99 13.30
N PRO A 323 -10.91 13.40 12.04
CA PRO A 323 -10.18 14.48 11.40
C PRO A 323 -10.32 15.73 12.25
N GLN A 324 -9.21 16.43 12.50
CA GLN A 324 -9.19 17.67 13.28
C GLN A 324 -9.53 18.87 12.39
N ILE A 325 -9.33 18.72 11.08
CA ILE A 325 -9.64 19.73 10.06
C ILE A 325 -10.48 19.08 8.95
N ILE A 326 -11.56 19.74 8.56
CA ILE A 326 -12.37 19.46 7.38
C ILE A 326 -12.18 20.63 6.41
N VAL A 327 -11.61 20.39 5.24
CA VAL A 327 -11.56 21.36 4.15
C VAL A 327 -12.70 21.07 3.21
N PHE A 328 -13.49 22.08 2.86
CA PHE A 328 -14.64 21.97 1.97
C PHE A 328 -14.50 22.98 0.82
N ASN A 329 -14.43 22.50 -0.41
CA ASN A 329 -14.37 23.36 -1.60
C ASN A 329 -15.77 23.49 -2.20
N LEU A 330 -16.35 24.69 -2.18
CA LEU A 330 -17.64 24.96 -2.83
C LEU A 330 -17.47 25.04 -4.35
N ASP A 331 -18.37 24.40 -5.10
CA ASP A 331 -18.37 24.46 -6.55
C ASP A 331 -18.94 25.81 -7.03
N THR A 332 -18.16 26.53 -7.84
CA THR A 332 -18.53 27.86 -8.35
C THR A 332 -19.57 27.82 -9.48
N SER A 333 -19.74 26.67 -10.14
CA SER A 333 -20.68 26.47 -11.26
C SER A 333 -22.15 26.52 -10.85
N LEU A 334 -22.46 26.46 -9.55
CA LEU A 334 -23.82 26.57 -9.02
C LEU A 334 -24.43 27.97 -9.21
N ASN A 335 -23.60 29.02 -9.37
CA ASN A 335 -24.12 30.37 -9.57
C ASN A 335 -24.58 30.65 -11.01
N ASP A 336 -24.13 29.86 -11.99
CA ASP A 336 -24.48 30.08 -13.41
C ASP A 336 -25.76 29.33 -13.83
N PHE A 337 -26.05 28.18 -13.21
CA PHE A 337 -27.20 27.34 -13.58
C PHE A 337 -28.57 27.88 -13.10
N ASP A 338 -28.62 28.62 -11.99
CA ASP A 338 -29.87 29.18 -11.46
C ASP A 338 -30.39 30.39 -12.27
N SER A 339 -29.58 30.96 -13.17
CA SER A 339 -29.96 32.18 -13.91
C SER A 339 -30.69 31.95 -15.24
N HIS A 340 -30.64 30.73 -15.80
CA HIS A 340 -31.13 30.49 -17.18
C HIS A 340 -32.08 29.30 -17.39
N ASN A 341 -32.47 28.54 -16.37
CA ASN A 341 -33.43 27.44 -16.54
C ASN A 341 -34.36 27.23 -15.34
N SER A 342 -35.23 28.21 -15.08
CA SER A 342 -36.28 28.15 -14.04
C SER A 342 -37.37 27.08 -14.24
N ASN A 343 -37.29 26.27 -15.31
CA ASN A 343 -38.24 25.19 -15.62
C ASN A 343 -37.63 23.78 -15.54
N ALA A 344 -36.33 23.65 -15.21
CA ALA A 344 -35.76 22.34 -14.94
C ALA A 344 -36.23 21.89 -13.54
N LYS A 345 -37.16 20.92 -13.48
CA LYS A 345 -37.54 20.30 -12.21
C LYS A 345 -36.26 19.84 -11.49
N PRO A 346 -36.09 20.12 -10.19
CA PRO A 346 -35.02 19.50 -9.42
C PRO A 346 -35.17 17.99 -9.59
N ILE A 347 -34.11 17.34 -10.08
CA ILE A 347 -34.10 15.88 -10.22
C ILE A 347 -33.99 15.33 -8.79
N GLU A 348 -35.14 15.08 -8.15
CA GLU A 348 -35.25 14.51 -6.80
C GLU A 348 -34.75 13.05 -6.70
N ASN A 349 -34.30 12.47 -7.82
CA ASN A 349 -33.68 11.15 -7.81
C ASN A 349 -32.18 11.27 -7.46
N ILE A 350 -31.92 11.53 -6.18
CA ILE A 350 -30.69 11.09 -5.53
C ILE A 350 -30.70 9.57 -5.64
N PHE A 351 -30.03 9.02 -6.66
CA PHE A 351 -29.72 7.61 -6.66
C PHE A 351 -28.78 7.37 -5.48
N PHE A 352 -29.34 6.85 -4.39
CA PHE A 352 -28.57 6.17 -3.37
C PHE A 352 -27.74 5.11 -4.10
N PHE A 353 -26.42 5.24 -4.06
CA PHE A 353 -25.58 4.07 -4.22
C PHE A 353 -25.90 3.22 -2.99
N PRO A 354 -26.53 2.04 -3.12
CA PRO A 354 -26.73 1.19 -1.97
C PRO A 354 -25.33 0.82 -1.44
N GLU A 355 -25.04 1.16 -0.19
CA GLU A 355 -23.81 0.76 0.52
C GLU A 355 -23.64 -0.79 0.56
N ASP A 356 -24.69 -1.53 0.17
CA ASP A 356 -24.81 -2.98 0.24
C ASP A 356 -24.59 -3.74 -1.07
N GLN A 357 -24.45 -3.07 -2.23
CA GLN A 357 -23.94 -3.81 -3.39
C GLN A 357 -22.44 -3.93 -3.23
N THR A 358 -22.02 -5.11 -2.76
CA THR A 358 -20.74 -5.66 -3.13
C THR A 358 -20.55 -5.39 -4.62
N ILE A 359 -19.72 -4.42 -4.96
CA ILE A 359 -19.00 -4.44 -6.22
C ILE A 359 -18.04 -5.62 -6.04
N ILE A 360 -18.58 -6.84 -6.07
CA ILE A 360 -17.89 -7.93 -6.74
C ILE A 360 -17.74 -7.34 -8.13
N SER A 361 -16.54 -6.84 -8.39
CA SER A 361 -16.09 -6.59 -9.74
C SER A 361 -16.11 -7.96 -10.42
N ASP A 362 -17.28 -8.41 -10.85
CA ASP A 362 -17.42 -9.07 -12.12
C ASP A 362 -16.80 -8.06 -13.09
N GLY A 363 -15.73 -8.43 -13.80
CA GLY A 363 -14.84 -7.55 -14.58
C GLY A 363 -15.48 -6.73 -15.72
N LYS A 364 -16.76 -6.36 -15.63
CA LYS A 364 -17.44 -5.39 -16.47
C LYS A 364 -17.16 -3.97 -15.97
N SER A 365 -15.98 -3.46 -16.32
CA SER A 365 -15.54 -2.07 -16.17
C SER A 365 -16.43 -1.02 -16.86
N ASP A 366 -17.47 -1.44 -17.60
CA ASP A 366 -18.05 -0.61 -18.67
C ASP A 366 -19.30 0.22 -18.31
N TYR A 367 -19.76 0.28 -17.05
CA TYR A 367 -21.05 0.94 -16.75
C TYR A 367 -21.07 2.13 -15.79
N PHE A 368 -19.96 2.55 -15.17
CA PHE A 368 -20.05 3.54 -14.08
C PHE A 368 -19.49 4.95 -14.34
N ILE A 369 -18.81 5.21 -15.45
CA ILE A 369 -18.04 6.47 -15.60
C ILE A 369 -18.86 7.60 -16.25
N THR A 370 -19.94 7.31 -16.98
CA THR A 370 -20.68 8.35 -17.76
C THR A 370 -21.72 9.13 -16.95
N ASN A 371 -21.99 8.78 -15.70
CA ASN A 371 -22.93 9.50 -14.81
C ASN A 371 -22.24 10.28 -13.69
N TYR A 372 -20.91 10.31 -13.66
CA TYR A 372 -20.12 10.93 -12.60
C TYR A 372 -20.22 12.47 -12.61
N ASP A 373 -20.52 13.07 -13.77
CA ASP A 373 -20.25 14.48 -14.07
C ASP A 373 -21.35 15.49 -13.66
N GLN A 374 -22.52 15.05 -13.18
CA GLN A 374 -23.65 15.96 -12.89
C GLN A 374 -24.25 15.86 -11.48
N ARG A 375 -23.86 14.85 -10.67
CA ARG A 375 -24.55 14.55 -9.39
C ARG A 375 -23.71 14.76 -8.13
N MET A 376 -22.43 15.10 -8.27
CA MET A 376 -21.50 15.29 -7.15
C MET A 376 -21.04 16.74 -7.04
N GLN A 377 -21.99 17.68 -7.00
CA GLN A 377 -21.67 19.09 -6.78
C GLN A 377 -21.60 19.38 -5.27
N ASN A 378 -20.48 19.98 -4.84
CA ASN A 378 -20.27 20.48 -3.49
C ASN A 378 -20.99 21.83 -3.32
N GLY A 379 -22.31 21.76 -3.20
CA GLY A 379 -23.17 22.92 -2.94
C GLY A 379 -23.41 23.20 -1.46
N MET A 380 -24.22 24.22 -1.21
CA MET A 380 -24.59 24.67 0.14
C MET A 380 -25.36 23.60 0.95
N SER A 381 -26.15 22.75 0.30
CA SER A 381 -26.83 21.62 0.94
C SER A 381 -25.83 20.59 1.49
N SER A 382 -24.83 20.23 0.70
CA SER A 382 -23.73 19.34 1.09
C SER A 382 -22.92 19.94 2.25
N LEU A 383 -22.60 21.24 2.19
CA LEU A 383 -21.93 21.94 3.28
C LEU A 383 -22.75 21.90 4.59
N SER A 384 -24.07 22.14 4.51
CA SER A 384 -24.96 22.06 5.67
C SER A 384 -24.91 20.67 6.31
N ALA A 385 -24.95 19.60 5.51
CA ALA A 385 -24.81 18.24 5.99
C ALA A 385 -23.45 17.99 6.66
N VAL A 386 -22.34 18.44 6.07
CA VAL A 386 -20.99 18.34 6.66
C VAL A 386 -20.93 19.01 8.03
N ILE A 387 -21.49 20.21 8.16
CA ILE A 387 -21.48 20.94 9.44
C ILE A 387 -22.36 20.24 10.48
N GLN A 388 -23.51 19.70 10.08
CA GLN A 388 -24.38 18.93 10.98
C GLN A 388 -23.66 17.70 11.52
N GLU A 389 -23.01 16.93 10.65
CA GLU A 389 -22.23 15.75 11.06
C GLU A 389 -21.05 16.15 11.94
N ALA A 390 -20.32 17.22 11.59
CA ALA A 390 -19.20 17.72 12.38
C ALA A 390 -19.60 18.09 13.83
N LYS A 391 -20.82 18.58 14.04
CA LYS A 391 -21.36 18.86 15.38
C LYS A 391 -21.64 17.61 16.21
N LEU A 392 -21.90 16.47 15.57
CA LEU A 392 -22.14 15.20 16.25
C LEU A 392 -20.82 14.55 16.70
N LEU A 393 -19.69 15.00 16.15
CA LEU A 393 -18.38 14.51 16.54
C LEU A 393 -17.95 15.11 17.88
N SER A 394 -17.48 14.26 18.80
CA SER A 394 -17.07 14.66 20.15
C SER A 394 -15.91 15.65 20.18
N HIS A 395 -15.11 15.73 19.10
CA HIS A 395 -13.91 16.57 19.03
C HIS A 395 -14.12 17.89 18.28
N GLU A 396 -15.30 18.11 17.67
CA GLU A 396 -15.68 19.34 16.96
C GLU A 396 -14.56 19.88 16.03
N PRO A 397 -14.40 19.33 14.82
CA PRO A 397 -13.31 19.70 13.92
C PRO A 397 -13.41 21.13 13.39
N LEU A 398 -12.27 21.71 13.03
CA LEU A 398 -12.23 22.97 12.30
C LEU A 398 -12.73 22.76 10.87
N ILE A 399 -13.65 23.59 10.39
CA ILE A 399 -14.14 23.56 9.01
C ILE A 399 -13.56 24.76 8.24
N ILE A 400 -12.82 24.49 7.16
CA ILE A 400 -12.24 25.49 6.26
C ILE A 400 -13.00 25.44 4.94
N ILE A 401 -13.70 26.52 4.58
CA ILE A 401 -14.52 26.62 3.38
C ILE A 401 -13.79 27.46 2.34
N PHE A 402 -13.59 26.92 1.13
CA PHE A 402 -13.07 27.63 -0.04
C PHE A 402 -14.21 28.00 -1.00
N ASN A 403 -13.97 28.99 -1.88
CA ASN A 403 -15.00 29.57 -2.75
C ASN A 403 -16.25 30.05 -1.98
N ALA A 404 -16.05 30.53 -0.76
CA ALA A 404 -17.15 30.92 0.10
C ALA A 404 -17.79 32.24 -0.37
N PRO A 405 -19.10 32.29 -0.68
CA PRO A 405 -19.81 33.53 -1.02
C PRO A 405 -20.00 34.47 0.18
N SER A 406 -19.65 34.03 1.40
CA SER A 406 -19.89 34.76 2.64
C SER A 406 -18.69 34.66 3.59
N THR A 407 -18.65 35.54 4.58
CA THR A 407 -17.56 35.61 5.57
C THR A 407 -17.68 34.51 6.63
N SER A 408 -16.56 34.20 7.31
CA SER A 408 -16.54 33.22 8.41
C SER A 408 -17.59 33.52 9.48
N SER A 409 -17.76 34.80 9.85
CA SER A 409 -18.72 35.21 10.89
C SER A 409 -20.18 34.98 10.49
N ALA A 410 -20.50 35.08 9.20
CA ALA A 410 -21.83 34.75 8.68
C ALA A 410 -22.11 33.25 8.81
N TYR A 411 -21.18 32.40 8.36
CA TYR A 411 -21.29 30.95 8.48
C TYR A 411 -21.39 30.48 9.93
N GLN A 412 -20.53 31.00 10.81
CA GLN A 412 -20.53 30.65 12.23
C GLN A 412 -21.88 30.94 12.89
N LYS A 413 -22.49 32.09 12.57
CA LYS A 413 -23.81 32.48 13.06
C LYS A 413 -24.93 31.65 12.45
N SER A 414 -24.96 31.49 11.12
CA SER A 414 -26.04 30.78 10.43
C SER A 414 -26.11 29.32 10.83
N TYR A 415 -24.95 28.69 11.02
CA TYR A 415 -24.87 27.28 11.37
C TYR A 415 -24.72 27.04 12.86
N ASN A 416 -24.61 28.06 13.71
CA ASN A 416 -24.30 27.92 15.14
C ASN A 416 -23.12 26.96 15.37
N TYR A 417 -21.99 27.23 14.72
CA TYR A 417 -20.76 26.45 14.81
C TYR A 417 -19.54 27.38 14.75
N ASN A 418 -18.83 27.52 15.86
CA ASN A 418 -17.82 28.57 16.01
C ASN A 418 -16.51 28.28 15.25
N LYS A 419 -16.25 27.01 14.91
CA LYS A 419 -15.00 26.57 14.27
C LYS A 419 -15.13 26.52 12.75
N ILE A 420 -15.59 27.62 12.14
CA ILE A 420 -15.63 27.78 10.67
C ILE A 420 -14.71 28.91 10.25
N THR A 421 -13.87 28.66 9.25
CA THR A 421 -13.09 29.67 8.53
C THR A 421 -13.47 29.64 7.06
N ALA A 422 -13.89 30.76 6.50
CA ALA A 422 -14.30 30.88 5.11
C ALA A 422 -13.32 31.73 4.30
N HIS A 423 -12.98 31.26 3.11
CA HIS A 423 -12.09 31.92 2.16
C HIS A 423 -12.84 32.14 0.84
N PRO A 424 -12.89 33.39 0.32
CA PRO A 424 -13.56 33.67 -0.95
C PRO A 424 -12.75 33.20 -2.17
N LYS A 425 -11.48 32.86 -1.98
CA LYS A 425 -10.59 32.40 -3.04
C LYS A 425 -10.81 30.93 -3.35
N GLN A 426 -10.54 30.55 -4.59
CA GLN A 426 -10.46 29.16 -5.01
C GLN A 426 -9.36 28.41 -4.27
N LEU A 427 -9.65 27.15 -3.96
CA LEU A 427 -8.66 26.23 -3.43
C LEU A 427 -7.47 26.14 -4.38
N ASN A 428 -6.27 26.30 -3.84
CA ASN A 428 -5.02 26.04 -4.54
C ASN A 428 -3.96 25.59 -3.53
N TYR A 429 -2.89 24.95 -4.02
CA TYR A 429 -1.77 24.47 -3.19
C TYR A 429 -1.32 25.47 -2.12
N LEU A 430 -0.98 26.70 -2.52
CA LEU A 430 -0.36 27.68 -1.63
C LEU A 430 -1.32 28.09 -0.50
N THR A 431 -2.59 28.30 -0.83
CA THR A 431 -3.59 28.73 0.16
C THR A 431 -3.94 27.58 1.11
N LEU A 432 -4.05 26.35 0.59
CA LEU A 432 -4.30 25.17 1.42
C LEU A 432 -3.12 24.91 2.37
N LYS A 433 -1.90 24.90 1.85
CA LYS A 433 -0.68 24.69 2.66
C LYS A 433 -0.58 25.73 3.77
N ASN A 434 -0.68 27.02 3.43
CA ASN A 434 -0.59 28.08 4.43
C ASN A 434 -1.69 27.99 5.49
N ALA A 435 -2.92 27.63 5.08
CA ALA A 435 -4.00 27.42 6.03
C ALA A 435 -3.65 26.28 7.00
N LEU A 436 -3.26 25.12 6.46
CA LEU A 436 -2.91 23.95 7.26
C LEU A 436 -1.73 24.23 8.20
N ASP A 437 -0.64 24.84 7.73
CA ASP A 437 0.54 25.19 8.55
C ASP A 437 0.17 26.06 9.76
N ILE A 438 -0.72 27.04 9.58
CA ILE A 438 -1.22 27.89 10.67
C ILE A 438 -1.98 27.07 11.73
N TYR A 439 -2.72 26.05 11.30
CA TYR A 439 -3.51 25.21 12.21
C TYR A 439 -2.70 24.09 12.84
N GLN A 440 -1.63 23.61 12.20
CA GLN A 440 -0.70 22.65 12.80
C GLN A 440 -0.17 23.14 14.14
N GLN A 441 0.18 24.42 14.22
CA GLN A 441 0.71 25.04 15.44
C GLN A 441 -0.32 25.11 16.58
N LYS A 442 -1.61 25.01 16.27
CA LYS A 442 -2.71 25.16 17.24
C LYS A 442 -3.29 23.83 17.69
N ILE A 443 -3.03 22.76 16.96
CA ILE A 443 -3.63 21.46 17.17
C ILE A 443 -2.59 20.53 17.80
N LYS A 444 -2.90 20.01 18.98
CA LYS A 444 -2.12 18.91 19.55
C LYS A 444 -2.55 17.62 18.85
N PRO A 445 -1.62 16.85 18.28
CA PRO A 445 -1.97 15.57 17.68
C PRO A 445 -2.44 14.60 18.77
N HIS A 446 -3.49 13.83 18.46
CA HIS A 446 -4.12 12.93 19.44
C HIS A 446 -3.48 11.54 19.51
N ASN A 447 -2.84 11.08 18.43
CA ASN A 447 -2.24 9.75 18.31
C ASN A 447 -0.87 9.84 17.63
N GLN A 448 0.05 8.92 17.96
CA GLN A 448 1.23 8.65 17.15
C GLN A 448 0.80 7.77 15.97
N LEU A 449 0.85 8.36 14.78
CA LEU A 449 0.51 7.68 13.54
C LEU A 449 1.82 7.43 12.79
N PHE A 450 1.93 6.29 12.14
CA PHE A 450 2.92 6.18 11.10
C PHE A 450 2.52 7.13 9.97
N SER A 451 3.50 7.82 9.37
CA SER A 451 3.22 8.45 8.09
C SER A 451 2.75 7.37 7.14
N CYS A 452 1.69 7.66 6.40
CA CYS A 452 1.11 6.74 5.44
C CYS A 452 2.10 6.29 4.35
N TYR A 453 3.24 6.98 4.21
CA TYR A 453 4.28 6.74 3.21
C TYR A 453 5.61 6.31 3.84
N ASP A 454 5.66 6.18 5.17
CA ASP A 454 6.86 5.78 5.88
C ASP A 454 7.23 4.34 5.48
N PRO A 455 8.41 4.07 4.91
CA PRO A 455 8.85 2.70 4.64
C PRO A 455 8.92 1.84 5.92
N ASN A 456 9.09 2.44 7.10
CA ASN A 456 9.10 1.74 8.39
C ASN A 456 7.71 1.25 8.83
N SER A 457 6.65 1.76 8.20
CA SER A 457 5.29 1.25 8.44
C SER A 457 5.01 -0.06 7.69
N TYR A 458 6.02 -0.67 7.06
CA TYR A 458 5.93 -1.97 6.45
C TYR A 458 6.15 -3.10 7.46
N ALA A 459 5.33 -4.14 7.33
CA ALA A 459 5.51 -5.41 8.02
C ALA A 459 5.04 -6.59 7.16
N ASP A 460 5.40 -7.80 7.58
CA ASP A 460 5.01 -9.06 6.96
C ASP A 460 4.27 -9.95 7.96
N PHE A 461 3.13 -10.47 7.52
CA PHE A 461 2.47 -11.59 8.18
C PHE A 461 2.89 -12.91 7.58
N LYS A 462 3.43 -13.76 8.44
CA LYS A 462 3.82 -15.12 8.09
C LYS A 462 2.73 -16.11 8.49
N PHE A 463 2.22 -16.84 7.51
CA PHE A 463 1.25 -17.92 7.69
C PHE A 463 1.52 -19.11 6.76
N THR A 464 0.91 -20.25 7.05
CA THR A 464 1.15 -21.48 6.28
C THR A 464 -0.03 -21.78 5.36
N ILE A 465 0.26 -22.03 4.09
CA ILE A 465 -0.68 -22.53 3.07
C ILE A 465 -0.38 -24.00 2.75
N THR A 466 -1.35 -24.69 2.15
CA THR A 466 -1.13 -26.04 1.58
C THR A 466 -1.16 -25.94 0.06
N ILE A 467 -0.04 -26.17 -0.61
CA ILE A 467 0.01 -26.14 -2.07
C ILE A 467 -0.45 -27.49 -2.63
N THR A 468 -1.38 -27.44 -3.57
CA THR A 468 -2.07 -28.58 -4.18
C THR A 468 -1.59 -28.86 -5.61
N SER A 469 -1.16 -27.81 -6.32
CA SER A 469 -0.42 -27.94 -7.58
C SER A 469 0.53 -26.77 -7.81
N ILE A 470 1.59 -27.02 -8.57
CA ILE A 470 2.62 -26.03 -8.91
C ILE A 470 3.13 -26.24 -10.33
N SER A 471 3.32 -25.13 -11.04
CA SER A 471 4.02 -25.03 -12.31
C SER A 471 5.05 -23.89 -12.23
N GLU A 472 5.78 -23.63 -13.31
CA GLU A 472 6.69 -22.47 -13.37
C GLU A 472 5.97 -21.12 -13.42
N HIS A 473 4.65 -21.14 -13.63
CA HIS A 473 3.84 -19.95 -13.89
C HIS A 473 2.68 -19.77 -12.92
N THR A 474 2.13 -20.87 -12.41
CA THR A 474 1.00 -20.85 -11.48
C THR A 474 1.21 -21.75 -10.28
N ILE A 475 0.62 -21.32 -9.17
CA ILE A 475 0.55 -22.09 -7.94
C ILE A 475 -0.90 -22.17 -7.50
N THR A 476 -1.36 -23.36 -7.15
CA THR A 476 -2.68 -23.58 -6.63
C THR A 476 -2.57 -24.03 -5.18
N PHE A 477 -3.33 -23.41 -4.28
CA PHE A 477 -3.14 -23.60 -2.85
C PHE A 477 -4.40 -23.40 -2.03
N LEU A 478 -4.35 -23.95 -0.82
CA LEU A 478 -5.34 -23.79 0.23
C LEU A 478 -4.81 -22.81 1.28
N SER A 479 -5.56 -21.76 1.53
CA SER A 479 -5.29 -20.77 2.57
C SER A 479 -6.21 -20.98 3.78
N PRO A 480 -5.70 -20.79 5.01
CA PRO A 480 -6.56 -20.71 6.21
C PRO A 480 -7.29 -19.36 6.32
N PHE A 481 -6.93 -18.38 5.50
CA PHE A 481 -7.53 -17.04 5.45
C PHE A 481 -8.25 -16.82 4.12
N GLU A 482 -9.35 -16.08 4.16
CA GLU A 482 -9.94 -15.50 2.97
C GLU A 482 -9.03 -14.37 2.47
N LEU A 483 -8.57 -14.50 1.23
CA LEU A 483 -7.75 -13.54 0.51
C LEU A 483 -8.60 -12.82 -0.55
N PRO A 484 -8.55 -11.49 -0.59
CA PRO A 484 -9.08 -10.67 -1.67
C PRO A 484 -8.53 -11.07 -3.06
N LYS A 485 -9.23 -10.64 -4.12
CA LYS A 485 -8.70 -10.73 -5.48
C LYS A 485 -7.41 -9.92 -5.58
N VAL A 486 -6.40 -10.45 -6.25
CA VAL A 486 -5.11 -9.77 -6.50
C VAL A 486 -4.32 -9.46 -5.22
N THR A 487 -4.49 -10.26 -4.18
CA THR A 487 -3.59 -10.21 -3.02
C THR A 487 -2.24 -10.79 -3.43
N THR A 488 -1.18 -10.01 -3.22
CA THR A 488 0.19 -10.48 -3.46
C THR A 488 0.75 -11.11 -2.18
N ILE A 489 1.26 -12.34 -2.31
CA ILE A 489 2.00 -13.03 -1.24
C ILE A 489 3.37 -13.49 -1.74
N LYS A 490 4.33 -13.51 -0.83
CA LYS A 490 5.71 -13.95 -1.06
C LYS A 490 5.88 -15.37 -0.54
N LEU A 491 6.43 -16.25 -1.36
CA LEU A 491 6.74 -17.64 -0.99
C LEU A 491 8.18 -17.98 -1.37
N ASN A 492 8.73 -19.02 -0.76
CA ASN A 492 10.11 -19.45 -1.03
C ASN A 492 10.16 -20.90 -1.51
N ILE A 493 10.10 -21.10 -2.84
CA ILE A 493 10.11 -22.41 -3.50
C ILE A 493 10.63 -22.31 -4.94
N PRO A 494 11.72 -23.01 -5.31
CA PRO A 494 12.89 -23.27 -4.46
C PRO A 494 13.65 -21.99 -4.11
N LYS A 495 13.30 -20.87 -4.75
CA LYS A 495 13.77 -19.51 -4.47
C LYS A 495 12.57 -18.63 -4.13
N THR A 496 12.84 -17.44 -3.62
CA THR A 496 11.79 -16.43 -3.35
C THR A 496 11.08 -16.02 -4.64
N VAL A 497 9.76 -16.13 -4.66
CA VAL A 497 8.89 -15.61 -5.72
C VAL A 497 7.69 -14.88 -5.12
N LEU A 498 7.09 -14.00 -5.91
CA LEU A 498 5.83 -13.35 -5.59
C LEU A 498 4.71 -14.04 -6.37
N ILE A 499 3.55 -14.19 -5.73
CA ILE A 499 2.33 -14.61 -6.42
C ILE A 499 1.19 -13.65 -6.13
N SER A 500 0.42 -13.32 -7.16
CA SER A 500 -0.82 -12.58 -7.03
C SER A 500 -2.01 -13.50 -7.23
N THR A 501 -2.95 -13.48 -6.27
CA THR A 501 -4.14 -14.33 -6.29
C THR A 501 -5.07 -13.98 -7.44
N ILE A 502 -5.56 -15.01 -8.11
CA ILE A 502 -6.54 -14.92 -9.19
C ILE A 502 -7.66 -15.92 -8.93
N GLU A 503 -8.78 -15.70 -9.61
CA GLU A 503 -9.84 -16.69 -9.63
C GLU A 503 -9.31 -17.99 -10.24
N PRO A 504 -9.58 -19.15 -9.62
CA PRO A 504 -9.15 -20.40 -10.22
C PRO A 504 -9.83 -20.64 -11.57
N THR A 505 -9.04 -21.00 -12.57
CA THR A 505 -9.54 -21.34 -13.91
C THR A 505 -10.24 -22.70 -13.99
N ARG A 506 -10.18 -23.48 -12.90
CA ARG A 506 -10.74 -24.82 -12.80
C ARG A 506 -11.71 -24.87 -11.62
N GLU A 507 -12.77 -25.65 -11.76
CA GLU A 507 -13.61 -25.99 -10.62
C GLU A 507 -12.81 -26.80 -9.61
N LEU A 508 -12.80 -26.35 -8.37
CA LEU A 508 -12.05 -26.95 -7.28
C LEU A 508 -13.02 -27.32 -6.18
N MET A 509 -12.86 -28.50 -5.62
CA MET A 509 -13.74 -28.96 -4.57
C MET A 509 -13.58 -28.09 -3.32
N PRO A 510 -14.69 -27.63 -2.71
CA PRO A 510 -14.62 -26.85 -1.49
C PRO A 510 -14.06 -27.74 -0.36
N ILE A 511 -13.16 -27.17 0.44
CA ILE A 511 -12.61 -27.83 1.63
C ILE A 511 -13.10 -27.07 2.85
N PRO A 512 -13.74 -27.73 3.84
CA PRO A 512 -14.22 -27.06 5.04
C PRO A 512 -13.11 -26.27 5.72
N GLN A 513 -13.41 -25.03 6.13
CA GLN A 513 -12.50 -24.13 6.87
C GLN A 513 -11.22 -23.72 6.12
N LYS A 514 -11.14 -23.97 4.81
CA LYS A 514 -10.04 -23.50 3.96
C LYS A 514 -10.58 -22.86 2.69
N TYR A 515 -9.82 -21.91 2.18
CA TYR A 515 -10.15 -21.19 0.95
C TYR A 515 -9.18 -21.61 -0.14
N HIS A 516 -9.70 -21.88 -1.33
CA HIS A 516 -8.91 -22.38 -2.43
C HIS A 516 -8.58 -21.27 -3.43
N TYR A 517 -7.31 -21.12 -3.75
CA TYR A 517 -6.81 -20.05 -4.60
C TYR A 517 -5.92 -20.59 -5.71
N MET A 518 -5.82 -19.82 -6.79
CA MET A 518 -4.76 -19.91 -7.78
C MET A 518 -3.98 -18.61 -7.74
N GLY A 519 -2.66 -18.67 -7.91
CA GLY A 519 -1.78 -17.51 -7.95
C GLY A 519 -0.88 -17.57 -9.17
N VAL A 520 -0.63 -16.40 -9.77
CA VAL A 520 0.31 -16.25 -10.89
C VAL A 520 1.68 -15.88 -10.33
N VAL A 521 2.73 -16.58 -10.76
CA VAL A 521 4.12 -16.30 -10.39
C VAL A 521 4.61 -15.06 -11.11
N HIS A 522 5.17 -14.11 -10.35
CA HIS A 522 5.76 -12.88 -10.88
C HIS A 522 6.94 -12.42 -10.01
N GLY A 523 7.62 -11.35 -10.44
CA GLY A 523 8.83 -10.86 -9.76
C GLY A 523 9.99 -11.85 -9.78
N ALA A 524 10.06 -12.72 -10.80
CA ALA A 524 11.07 -13.76 -10.94
C ALA A 524 11.86 -13.57 -12.24
N SER A 525 13.20 -13.65 -12.17
CA SER A 525 14.05 -13.67 -13.36
C SER A 525 13.95 -15.00 -14.11
N GLU A 526 14.50 -15.07 -15.33
CA GLU A 526 14.64 -16.34 -16.05
C GLU A 526 15.43 -17.39 -15.26
N GLU A 527 16.38 -16.98 -14.42
CA GLU A 527 17.14 -17.90 -13.56
C GLU A 527 16.24 -18.53 -12.48
N ILE A 528 15.41 -17.71 -11.83
CA ILE A 528 14.44 -18.19 -10.84
C ILE A 528 13.39 -19.09 -11.50
N ILE A 529 12.84 -18.69 -12.65
CA ILE A 529 11.87 -19.50 -13.41
C ILE A 529 12.49 -20.83 -13.83
N SER A 530 13.75 -20.83 -14.27
CA SER A 530 14.49 -22.07 -14.60
C SER A 530 14.68 -22.96 -13.37
N SER A 531 14.98 -22.37 -12.21
CA SER A 531 15.08 -23.10 -10.95
C SER A 531 13.74 -23.73 -10.55
N LEU A 532 12.64 -22.99 -10.72
CA LEU A 532 11.29 -23.48 -10.46
C LEU A 532 10.91 -24.61 -11.42
N ARG A 533 11.25 -24.50 -12.71
CA ARG A 533 11.06 -25.57 -13.70
C ARG A 533 11.76 -26.87 -13.30
N VAL A 534 13.02 -26.79 -12.86
CA VAL A 534 13.78 -27.95 -12.36
C VAL A 534 13.08 -28.58 -11.15
N PHE A 535 12.63 -27.74 -10.21
CA PHE A 535 11.90 -28.20 -9.03
C PHE A 535 10.57 -28.89 -9.38
N VAL A 536 9.76 -28.31 -10.27
CA VAL A 536 8.49 -28.90 -10.72
C VAL A 536 8.74 -30.25 -11.41
N ASN A 537 9.76 -30.35 -12.26
CA ASN A 537 10.13 -31.60 -12.92
C ASN A 537 10.56 -32.68 -11.91
N ALA A 538 11.27 -32.31 -10.85
CA ALA A 538 11.63 -33.24 -9.79
C ALA A 538 10.39 -33.79 -9.06
N LEU A 539 9.42 -32.92 -8.74
CA LEU A 539 8.15 -33.35 -8.13
C LEU A 539 7.37 -34.31 -9.03
N LEU A 540 7.33 -34.04 -10.34
CA LEU A 540 6.67 -34.92 -11.31
C LEU A 540 7.32 -36.31 -11.34
N ILE A 541 8.65 -36.40 -11.24
CA ILE A 541 9.36 -37.68 -11.23
C ILE A 541 9.13 -38.43 -9.91
N GLU A 542 9.16 -37.72 -8.77
CA GLU A 542 8.91 -38.32 -7.45
C GLU A 542 7.49 -38.87 -7.31
N GLU A 543 6.46 -38.16 -7.81
CA GLU A 543 5.07 -38.64 -7.85
C GLU A 543 4.92 -39.93 -8.67
N VAL A 544 5.72 -40.09 -9.73
CA VAL A 544 5.73 -41.30 -10.56
C VAL A 544 6.43 -42.47 -9.84
N HIS A 545 7.25 -42.21 -8.82
CA HIS A 545 8.11 -43.22 -8.20
C HIS A 545 7.83 -43.52 -6.71
N SER A 546 7.00 -42.73 -6.02
CA SER A 546 6.75 -42.90 -4.57
C SER A 546 5.27 -42.78 -4.19
N PRO A 547 4.71 -43.71 -3.37
CA PRO A 547 3.43 -43.48 -2.70
C PRO A 547 3.61 -42.45 -1.57
N LYS A 548 3.13 -41.23 -1.81
CA LYS A 548 2.89 -40.10 -0.87
C LYS A 548 3.57 -40.19 0.51
N GLN A 549 4.81 -39.70 0.61
CA GLN A 549 5.37 -39.22 1.88
C GLN A 549 5.53 -37.70 1.84
N ALA A 550 5.24 -37.03 2.96
CA ALA A 550 5.29 -35.58 3.09
C ALA A 550 6.74 -35.07 3.02
N TYR A 551 7.04 -34.26 2.00
CA TYR A 551 8.31 -33.57 1.83
C TYR A 551 8.53 -32.57 2.98
N LYS A 552 9.70 -32.61 3.63
CA LYS A 552 10.17 -31.57 4.55
C LYS A 552 11.23 -30.73 3.82
N PRO A 553 11.07 -29.40 3.72
CA PRO A 553 12.11 -28.54 3.15
C PRO A 553 13.38 -28.64 4.00
N SER A 554 14.52 -28.76 3.34
CA SER A 554 15.83 -28.89 3.99
C SER A 554 16.17 -27.64 4.81
N GLU A 555 16.43 -27.82 6.10
CA GLU A 555 17.13 -26.83 6.90
C GLU A 555 18.51 -26.56 6.30
N LYS A 556 18.92 -25.29 6.37
CA LYS A 556 20.17 -24.74 5.83
C LYS A 556 21.36 -25.70 5.99
N ILE A 557 22.02 -26.00 4.87
CA ILE A 557 23.35 -26.62 4.87
C ILE A 557 24.32 -25.59 5.43
N THR A 558 24.70 -25.72 6.70
CA THR A 558 25.90 -25.09 7.24
C THR A 558 27.13 -25.65 6.51
N PRO A 559 28.12 -24.82 6.12
CA PRO A 559 29.33 -25.33 5.50
C PRO A 559 30.06 -26.22 6.51
N LYS A 560 30.25 -27.50 6.16
CA LYS A 560 31.11 -28.41 6.92
C LYS A 560 32.53 -27.84 6.96
N GLU A 561 33.03 -27.65 8.16
CA GLU A 561 34.44 -27.44 8.48
C GLU A 561 35.29 -28.48 7.74
N LYS A 562 36.13 -28.00 6.81
CA LYS A 562 37.29 -28.77 6.35
C LYS A 562 38.40 -28.60 7.37
N ASN A 563 38.58 -29.63 8.18
CA ASN A 563 39.82 -29.90 8.90
C ASN A 563 41.01 -29.86 7.92
N LEU A 564 41.85 -28.84 8.04
CA LEU A 564 43.23 -28.85 7.57
C LEU A 564 44.10 -28.41 8.74
N SER A 565 44.82 -29.38 9.29
CA SER A 565 45.82 -29.22 10.34
C SER A 565 46.92 -28.24 9.92
N PRO A 566 47.56 -27.53 10.87
CA PRO A 566 48.51 -26.46 10.58
C PRO A 566 49.89 -27.01 10.20
N PRO A 567 50.69 -26.30 9.38
CA PRO A 567 52.13 -26.48 9.40
C PRO A 567 52.74 -25.72 10.59
N MET A 568 53.55 -26.45 11.34
CA MET A 568 54.35 -26.02 12.50
C MET A 568 55.42 -24.96 12.16
N PRO A 569 56.00 -24.32 13.20
CA PRO A 569 56.79 -23.08 13.09
C PRO A 569 58.25 -23.34 12.71
N ILE A 570 58.88 -22.33 12.09
CA ILE A 570 60.33 -22.24 11.96
C ILE A 570 60.82 -21.16 12.94
N THR A 571 61.63 -21.61 13.89
CA THR A 571 62.42 -20.79 14.82
C THR A 571 63.78 -20.50 14.18
N ILE A 572 64.22 -19.22 14.17
CA ILE A 572 65.64 -18.87 14.19
C ILE A 572 65.86 -17.80 15.27
N VAL A 573 66.92 -18.05 16.04
CA VAL A 573 67.35 -17.56 17.37
C VAL A 573 67.99 -16.14 17.30
N PRO A 574 68.01 -15.36 18.40
CA PRO A 574 68.35 -13.93 18.43
C PRO A 574 69.84 -13.67 18.70
N SER A 575 70.28 -12.41 18.61
CA SER A 575 71.59 -11.99 19.12
C SER A 575 71.62 -10.53 19.63
N TYR A 576 72.17 -10.42 20.84
CA TYR A 576 72.75 -9.25 21.55
C TYR A 576 71.82 -8.08 21.94
N ASN A 577 72.01 -7.36 23.04
CA ASN A 577 72.55 -7.52 24.40
C ASN A 577 72.37 -6.14 25.08
N GLU A 578 72.45 -6.09 26.42
CA GLU A 578 72.61 -4.88 27.27
C GLU A 578 71.36 -3.99 27.43
N ASP A 579 70.99 -3.41 28.57
CA ASP A 579 71.28 -3.52 30.01
C ASP A 579 70.21 -2.59 30.68
N PRO A 580 69.83 -2.73 31.96
CA PRO A 580 68.77 -1.94 32.58
C PRO A 580 69.33 -0.81 33.45
N SER A 581 68.99 0.45 33.16
CA SER A 581 69.21 1.54 34.11
C SER A 581 68.36 2.79 33.84
N GLU A 582 67.70 3.26 34.89
CA GLU A 582 67.41 4.67 35.22
C GLU A 582 66.11 5.38 34.74
N ILE A 583 65.40 5.86 35.77
CA ILE A 583 64.37 6.91 35.91
C ILE A 583 65.01 8.30 35.57
N PRO A 584 64.38 9.51 35.49
CA PRO A 584 62.97 10.00 35.41
C PRO A 584 62.68 11.11 34.33
N THR A 585 61.41 11.58 34.32
CA THR A 585 60.94 12.97 34.06
C THR A 585 61.06 13.60 32.66
N SER A 586 59.94 14.02 32.07
CA SER A 586 59.48 15.43 32.13
C SER A 586 58.24 15.77 31.26
N MET A 587 57.35 16.55 31.88
CA MET A 587 56.57 17.70 31.38
C MET A 587 55.46 17.61 30.30
N LYS A 588 54.27 18.04 30.79
CA LYS A 588 53.29 19.03 30.27
C LYS A 588 52.41 18.58 29.08
N SER A 589 51.08 18.50 29.20
CA SER A 589 50.12 19.60 29.50
C SER A 589 48.70 18.99 29.70
N ARG A 590 47.93 19.28 30.77
CA ARG A 590 46.95 20.39 31.01
C ARG A 590 45.87 20.47 29.90
N PHE A 591 44.54 20.37 30.09
CA PHE A 591 43.59 20.86 31.12
C PHE A 591 42.30 19.97 31.13
N VAL A 592 41.83 19.48 32.29
CA VAL A 592 40.70 19.96 33.15
C VAL A 592 39.29 19.48 32.76
N LEU A 593 38.81 18.51 33.55
CA LEU A 593 37.41 18.26 33.88
C LEU A 593 37.24 18.63 35.37
N LYS A 594 36.25 19.47 35.69
CA LYS A 594 35.79 19.66 37.07
C LYS A 594 34.27 19.56 37.13
N ASN A 595 33.85 18.57 37.92
CA ASN A 595 32.55 18.35 38.54
C ASN A 595 31.93 19.62 39.11
N SER A 596 30.60 19.61 39.32
CA SER A 596 30.03 19.74 40.67
C SER A 596 28.53 19.46 40.71
N ILE A 597 28.17 18.57 41.63
CA ILE A 597 26.82 18.27 42.13
C ILE A 597 26.44 19.30 43.22
N SER A 598 25.14 19.60 43.30
CA SER A 598 24.33 19.88 44.52
C SER A 598 23.69 21.26 44.70
N LYS A 599 22.44 21.16 45.20
CA LYS A 599 21.62 22.12 45.98
C LYS A 599 20.88 23.21 45.19
N TYR A 600 19.54 23.18 45.21
CA TYR A 600 18.73 23.81 46.25
C TYR A 600 17.22 23.54 46.06
N PHE A 601 16.56 23.13 47.14
CA PHE A 601 15.12 23.31 47.37
C PHE A 601 14.89 24.70 47.98
N LYS A 602 13.89 25.47 47.51
CA LYS A 602 12.91 26.17 48.36
C LYS A 602 11.82 26.91 47.56
N ARG A 603 10.61 26.82 48.12
CA ARG A 603 9.32 27.41 47.75
C ARG A 603 9.29 28.95 47.77
N SER A 604 8.40 29.54 46.96
CA SER A 604 7.37 30.53 47.36
C SER A 604 6.43 30.79 46.15
N LYS A 605 5.14 30.45 46.24
CA LYS A 605 4.00 31.39 46.33
C LYS A 605 4.12 32.64 45.43
N PHE A 606 3.35 32.67 44.34
CA PHE A 606 2.21 33.57 44.12
C PHE A 606 1.24 32.92 43.12
#